data_AF-A0A7H4LW46-F1
#
_entry.id   AF-A0A7H4LW46-F1
#
_cell.length_a   1.000
_cell.length_b   1.000
_cell.length_c   1.000
_cell.angle_alpha   90.00
_cell.angle_beta   90.00
_cell.angle_gamma   90.00
#
_symmetry.space_group_name_H-M   'P 1'
#
loop_
_entity.id
_entity.type
_entity.pdbx_description
1 polymer ?
#
loop_
_entity_poly.entity_id
_entity_poly.type
_entity_poly.pdbx_seq_one_letter_code
_entity_poly.pdbx_strand_id
1 'polypeptide(L)'
;MVRIDDGKHSILLTGDIETPAERAMISRYWQHLTSTLIQVPHHGSNTSSGIALLRSVGGEAALASASRYNAWRMPSTKVIQRYRKQSYQWFDTPHQGQITVVFSPDSWQIHGLRDQVLPRWYHQWFGGKA
;
A
#
# COMPACT_ATOMS: atom_id res chain seq x y z
N MET A 1 -0.31 -4.34 14.42
CA MET A 1 0.37 -3.24 13.71
C MET A 1 1.83 -3.23 14.14
N VAL A 2 2.74 -3.05 13.19
CA VAL A 2 4.18 -2.99 13.46
C VAL A 2 4.78 -1.93 12.54
N ARG A 3 5.54 -0.99 13.09
CA ARG A 3 6.40 -0.10 12.31
C ARG A 3 7.81 -0.69 12.34
N ILE A 4 8.41 -0.84 11.17
CA ILE A 4 9.80 -1.31 11.01
C ILE A 4 10.57 -0.17 10.36
N ASP A 5 11.75 0.16 10.89
CA ASP A 5 12.60 1.22 10.35
C ASP A 5 14.09 0.89 10.48
N ASP A 6 14.89 1.52 9.62
CA ASP A 6 16.36 1.46 9.62
C ASP A 6 17.00 2.79 10.10
N GLY A 7 16.21 3.67 10.74
CA GLY A 7 16.59 5.02 11.13
C GLY A 7 16.42 6.09 10.03
N LYS A 8 16.23 5.71 8.76
CA LYS A 8 16.02 6.65 7.63
C LYS A 8 14.71 6.38 6.88
N HIS A 9 14.46 5.11 6.58
CA HIS A 9 13.29 4.63 5.88
C HIS A 9 12.46 3.73 6.79
N SER A 10 11.16 3.66 6.53
CA SER A 10 10.25 2.91 7.38
C SER A 10 9.03 2.40 6.65
N ILE A 11 8.48 1.29 7.15
CA ILE A 11 7.22 0.71 6.68
C ILE A 11 6.27 0.49 7.86
N LEU A 12 5.02 0.93 7.70
CA LEU A 12 3.93 0.60 8.62
C LEU A 12 3.16 -0.62 8.12
N LEU A 13 3.26 -1.72 8.85
CA LEU A 13 2.48 -2.94 8.65
C LEU A 13 1.21 -2.87 9.48
N THR A 14 0.08 -2.70 8.80
CA THR A 14 -1.21 -2.43 9.43
C THR A 14 -2.03 -3.69 9.65
N GLY A 15 -1.79 -4.75 8.86
CA GLY A 15 -2.65 -5.94 8.84
C GLY A 15 -4.07 -5.60 8.35
N ASP A 16 -5.08 -6.25 8.92
CA ASP A 16 -6.47 -6.08 8.52
C ASP A 16 -7.27 -5.16 9.46
N ILE A 17 -6.61 -4.14 10.00
CA ILE A 17 -7.29 -3.16 10.86
C ILE A 17 -8.34 -2.37 10.07
N GLU A 18 -9.46 -2.09 10.72
CA GLU A 18 -10.50 -1.19 10.23
C GLU A 18 -10.46 0.16 10.95
N THR A 19 -11.25 1.12 10.47
CA THR A 19 -11.31 2.51 10.97
C THR A 19 -11.37 2.64 12.51
N PRO A 20 -12.13 1.81 13.27
CA PRO A 20 -12.09 1.89 14.74
C PRO A 20 -10.69 1.64 15.32
N ALA A 21 -9.99 0.62 14.83
CA ALA A 21 -8.63 0.29 15.25
C ALA A 21 -7.61 1.32 14.75
N GLU A 22 -7.81 1.90 13.56
CA GLU A 22 -7.00 3.03 13.06
C GLU A 22 -7.10 4.23 14.01
N ARG A 23 -8.31 4.61 14.44
CA ARG A 23 -8.51 5.72 15.38
C ARG A 23 -7.87 5.45 16.73
N ALA A 24 -8.00 4.23 17.25
CA ALA A 24 -7.36 3.84 18.50
C ALA A 24 -5.82 3.91 18.40
N MET A 25 -5.27 3.45 17.28
CA MET A 25 -3.84 3.54 16.98
C MET A 25 -3.36 4.99 16.91
N ILE A 26 -4.05 5.85 16.16
CA ILE A 26 -3.69 7.27 16.03
C ILE A 26 -3.75 7.95 17.40
N SER A 27 -4.84 7.76 18.15
CA SER A 27 -4.98 8.35 19.49
C SER A 27 -3.82 7.99 20.42
N ARG A 28 -3.36 6.74 20.36
CA ARG A 28 -2.32 6.23 21.28
C ARG A 28 -0.89 6.48 20.80
N TYR A 29 -0.65 6.50 19.49
CA TYR A 29 0.70 6.42 18.92
C TYR A 29 0.97 7.44 17.81
N TRP A 30 0.19 8.52 17.69
CA TRP A 30 0.30 9.49 16.57
C TRP A 30 1.73 9.98 16.27
N GLN A 31 2.59 10.14 17.29
CA GLN A 31 3.98 10.57 17.13
C GLN A 31 4.90 9.53 16.45
N HIS A 32 4.46 8.28 16.36
CA HIS A 32 5.24 7.15 15.88
C HIS A 32 4.66 6.52 14.60
N LEU A 33 3.67 7.17 13.96
CA LEU A 33 3.02 6.63 12.76
C LEU A 33 3.69 7.05 11.45
N THR A 34 4.47 8.13 11.45
CA THR A 34 5.17 8.59 10.26
C THR A 34 6.01 7.47 9.67
N SER A 35 5.72 7.11 8.42
CA SER A 35 6.38 6.00 7.73
C SER A 35 6.55 6.29 6.25
N THR A 36 7.67 5.88 5.66
CA THR A 36 7.94 6.04 4.21
C THR A 36 6.93 5.26 3.37
N LEU A 37 6.64 4.02 3.77
CA LEU A 37 5.67 3.15 3.10
C LEU A 37 4.59 2.67 4.07
N ILE A 38 3.42 2.32 3.53
CA ILE A 38 2.33 1.69 4.27
C ILE A 38 1.85 0.43 3.54
N GLN A 39 1.75 -0.68 4.29
CA GLN A 39 0.92 -1.80 3.87
C GLN A 39 -0.55 -1.38 4.01
N VAL A 40 -1.28 -1.38 2.91
CA VAL A 40 -2.68 -0.96 2.89
C VAL A 40 -3.51 -1.85 3.83
N PRO A 41 -4.22 -1.27 4.81
CA PRO A 41 -5.02 -2.03 5.74
C PRO A 41 -6.13 -2.82 5.06
N HIS A 42 -6.37 -4.03 5.54
CA HIS A 42 -7.55 -4.84 5.20
C HIS A 42 -7.76 -4.98 3.69
N HIS A 43 -6.67 -5.26 2.96
CA HIS A 43 -6.65 -5.43 1.50
C HIS A 43 -7.24 -4.24 0.70
N GLY A 44 -7.40 -3.07 1.33
CA GLY A 44 -8.07 -1.91 0.74
C GLY A 44 -9.61 -1.97 0.78
N SER A 45 -10.18 -2.57 1.82
CA SER A 45 -11.61 -2.51 2.14
C SER A 45 -12.11 -1.08 2.35
N ASN A 46 -13.38 -0.81 2.05
CA ASN A 46 -14.02 0.48 2.34
C ASN A 46 -14.14 0.78 3.85
N THR A 47 -13.98 -0.23 4.71
CA THR A 47 -14.00 -0.09 6.17
C THR A 47 -12.67 0.39 6.75
N SER A 48 -11.63 0.51 5.92
CA SER A 48 -10.29 0.94 6.34
C SER A 48 -9.73 2.11 5.50
N SER A 49 -8.48 2.44 5.78
CA SER A 49 -7.68 3.50 5.18
C SER A 49 -8.31 4.88 5.33
N GLY A 50 -8.77 5.24 6.52
CA GLY A 50 -9.36 6.56 6.79
C GLY A 50 -8.38 7.70 6.49
N ILE A 51 -8.90 8.89 6.15
CA ILE A 51 -8.05 10.06 5.83
C ILE A 51 -7.13 10.43 7.00
N ALA A 52 -7.60 10.29 8.24
CA ALA A 52 -6.80 10.54 9.42
C ALA A 52 -5.56 9.63 9.46
N LEU A 53 -5.70 8.34 9.15
CA LEU A 53 -4.58 7.41 9.05
C LEU A 53 -3.58 7.88 8.00
N LEU A 54 -4.05 8.17 6.78
CA LEU A 54 -3.17 8.52 5.67
C LEU A 54 -2.36 9.79 5.94
N ARG A 55 -2.98 10.77 6.64
CA ARG A 55 -2.31 11.99 7.08
C ARG A 55 -1.34 11.76 8.22
N SER A 56 -1.69 10.92 9.20
CA SER A 56 -0.80 10.57 10.31
C SER A 56 0.42 9.78 9.85
N VAL A 57 0.28 8.95 8.82
CA VAL A 57 1.41 8.21 8.23
C VAL A 57 2.24 9.10 7.33
N GLY A 58 1.61 9.95 6.52
CA GLY A 58 2.29 10.94 5.68
C GLY A 58 3.36 10.37 4.73
N GLY A 59 3.20 9.12 4.31
CA GLY A 59 4.18 8.39 3.50
C GLY A 59 4.11 8.66 2.00
N GLU A 60 4.95 7.93 1.27
CA GLU A 60 5.20 8.14 -0.16
C GLU A 60 4.59 7.03 -1.03
N ALA A 61 4.53 5.79 -0.52
CA ALA A 61 4.02 4.64 -1.27
C ALA A 61 3.09 3.74 -0.42
N ALA A 62 2.08 3.18 -1.08
CA ALA A 62 1.08 2.30 -0.49
C ALA A 62 1.08 0.94 -1.20
N LEU A 63 1.17 -0.15 -0.43
CA LEU A 63 1.29 -1.52 -0.91
C LEU A 63 0.04 -2.32 -0.55
N ALA A 64 -0.80 -2.63 -1.54
CA ALA A 64 -1.99 -3.44 -1.33
C ALA A 64 -1.75 -4.90 -1.75
N SER A 65 -1.92 -5.81 -0.81
CA SER A 65 -2.04 -7.23 -1.13
C SER A 65 -3.51 -7.57 -1.35
N ALA A 66 -3.87 -8.05 -2.53
CA ALA A 66 -5.23 -8.50 -2.85
C ALA A 66 -5.20 -9.57 -3.95
N SER A 67 -6.27 -10.35 -4.08
CA SER A 67 -6.44 -11.23 -5.24
C SER A 67 -6.86 -10.42 -6.47
N ARG A 68 -6.33 -10.78 -7.65
CA ARG A 68 -6.70 -10.15 -8.94
C ARG A 68 -8.18 -10.29 -9.27
N TYR A 69 -8.75 -11.44 -8.95
CA TYR A 69 -10.16 -11.74 -9.13
C TYR A 69 -10.72 -12.13 -7.77
N ASN A 70 -11.48 -11.24 -7.15
CA ASN A 70 -12.10 -11.51 -5.86
C ASN A 70 -13.54 -10.98 -5.84
N ALA A 71 -14.41 -11.75 -5.17
CA ALA A 71 -15.85 -11.43 -5.10
C ALA A 71 -16.12 -10.10 -4.37
N TRP A 72 -15.21 -9.70 -3.48
CA TRP A 72 -15.31 -8.48 -2.69
C TRP A 72 -14.91 -7.20 -3.43
N ARG A 73 -14.39 -7.32 -4.66
CA ARG A 73 -13.90 -6.20 -5.48
C ARG A 73 -12.89 -5.32 -4.74
N MET A 74 -11.97 -5.94 -4.00
CA MET A 74 -10.86 -5.28 -3.32
C MET A 74 -9.59 -5.26 -4.19
N PRO A 75 -8.74 -4.24 -4.12
CA PRO A 75 -8.90 -3.01 -3.34
C PRO A 75 -10.04 -2.14 -3.88
N SER A 76 -10.81 -1.52 -2.99
CA SER A 76 -11.90 -0.64 -3.41
C SER A 76 -11.36 0.55 -4.20
N THR A 77 -12.02 0.90 -5.30
CA THR A 77 -11.68 2.10 -6.09
C THR A 77 -11.68 3.37 -5.25
N LYS A 78 -12.59 3.48 -4.26
CA LYS A 78 -12.63 4.62 -3.32
C LYS A 78 -11.37 4.70 -2.46
N VAL A 79 -10.84 3.56 -2.04
CA VAL A 79 -9.60 3.49 -1.25
C VAL A 79 -8.41 3.88 -2.10
N ILE A 80 -8.26 3.30 -3.29
CA ILE A 80 -7.18 3.65 -4.24
C ILE A 80 -7.15 5.15 -4.49
N GLN A 81 -8.31 5.75 -4.77
CA GLN A 81 -8.41 7.19 -5.03
C GLN A 81 -8.08 8.04 -3.80
N ARG A 82 -8.39 7.56 -2.59
CA ARG A 82 -8.05 8.26 -1.35
C ARG A 82 -6.54 8.31 -1.12
N TYR A 83 -5.83 7.20 -1.36
CA TYR A 83 -4.35 7.18 -1.31
C TYR A 83 -3.74 8.12 -2.33
N ARG A 84 -4.20 8.07 -3.60
CA ARG A 84 -3.72 8.97 -4.66
C ARG A 84 -3.95 10.44 -4.34
N LYS A 85 -5.10 10.78 -3.77
CA LYS A 85 -5.42 12.14 -3.29
C LYS A 85 -4.52 12.61 -2.14
N GLN A 86 -3.85 11.69 -1.45
CA GLN A 86 -2.83 12.00 -0.44
C GLN A 86 -1.41 11.79 -0.99
N SER A 87 -1.26 11.79 -2.32
CA SER A 87 0.02 11.72 -3.04
C SER A 87 0.80 10.41 -2.88
N TYR A 88 0.18 9.34 -2.37
CA TYR A 88 0.81 8.02 -2.32
C TYR A 88 0.90 7.43 -3.73
N GLN A 89 2.08 6.92 -4.06
CA GLN A 89 2.26 5.98 -5.16
C GLN A 89 1.59 4.65 -4.81
N TRP A 90 0.73 4.15 -5.69
CA TRP A 90 -0.08 2.96 -5.42
C TRP A 90 0.50 1.73 -6.12
N PHE A 91 0.76 0.67 -5.34
CA PHE A 91 1.20 -0.63 -5.83
C PHE A 91 0.28 -1.72 -5.31
N ASP A 92 -0.06 -2.70 -6.16
CA ASP A 92 -0.90 -3.81 -5.72
C ASP A 92 -0.52 -5.15 -6.35
N THR A 93 -0.67 -6.23 -5.59
CA THR A 93 -0.32 -7.56 -6.10
C THR A 93 -1.17 -8.02 -7.31
N PRO A 94 -2.44 -7.60 -7.48
CA PRO A 94 -3.21 -7.85 -8.70
C PRO A 94 -2.55 -7.41 -10.00
N HIS A 95 -1.85 -6.25 -10.02
CA HIS A 95 -1.21 -5.73 -11.22
C HIS A 95 0.28 -6.05 -11.27
N GLN A 96 1.02 -5.94 -10.16
CA GLN A 96 2.47 -6.11 -10.11
C GLN A 96 2.94 -7.56 -9.88
N GLY A 97 2.06 -8.46 -9.42
CA GLY A 97 2.47 -9.78 -8.92
C GLY A 97 3.14 -9.66 -7.54
N GLN A 98 4.28 -10.33 -7.34
CA GLN A 98 5.10 -10.08 -6.15
C GLN A 98 5.61 -8.63 -6.19
N ILE A 99 5.53 -7.94 -5.05
CA ILE A 99 6.11 -6.62 -4.86
C ILE A 99 7.33 -6.77 -3.93
N THR A 100 8.48 -6.33 -4.39
CA THR A 100 9.72 -6.29 -3.61
C THR A 100 10.09 -4.84 -3.34
N VAL A 101 10.29 -4.50 -2.07
CA VAL A 101 10.80 -3.19 -1.64
C VAL A 101 12.24 -3.36 -1.21
N VAL A 102 13.13 -2.56 -1.80
CA VAL A 102 14.56 -2.54 -1.47
C VAL A 102 14.86 -1.22 -0.78
N PHE A 103 15.32 -1.30 0.46
CA PHE A 103 15.84 -0.15 1.20
C PHE A 103 17.36 -0.12 1.09
N SER A 104 17.90 1.06 0.82
CA SER A 104 19.34 1.36 0.80
C SER A 104 19.58 2.61 1.64
N PRO A 105 20.83 2.92 2.05
CA PRO A 105 21.08 4.02 2.96
C PRO A 105 20.52 5.39 2.52
N ASP A 106 20.42 5.67 1.22
CA ASP A 106 19.99 7.00 0.74
C ASP A 106 18.78 6.94 -0.19
N SER A 107 18.17 5.76 -0.36
CA SER A 107 17.05 5.58 -1.28
C SER A 107 16.23 4.33 -0.99
N TRP A 108 15.02 4.30 -1.51
CA TRP A 108 14.19 3.11 -1.56
C TRP A 108 13.67 2.89 -2.98
N GLN A 109 13.45 1.63 -3.35
CA GLN A 109 12.94 1.23 -4.66
C GLN A 109 11.87 0.15 -4.53
N ILE A 110 10.90 0.15 -5.43
CA ILE A 110 9.83 -0.84 -5.50
C ILE A 110 9.89 -1.52 -6.87
N HIS A 111 9.87 -2.86 -6.86
CA HIS A 111 9.83 -3.67 -8.06
C HIS A 111 8.63 -4.61 -8.04
N GLY A 112 7.89 -4.67 -9.14
CA GLY A 112 6.91 -5.73 -9.40
C GLY A 112 7.53 -6.88 -10.19
N LEU A 113 7.25 -8.13 -9.82
CA LEU A 113 7.68 -9.30 -10.57
C LEU A 113 7.20 -9.24 -12.03
N ARG A 114 5.97 -8.78 -12.26
CA ARG A 114 5.43 -8.65 -13.62
C ARG A 114 6.12 -7.56 -14.44
N ASP A 115 6.62 -6.52 -13.80
CA ASP A 115 7.40 -5.48 -14.48
C ASP A 115 8.76 -6.04 -14.96
N GLN A 116 9.34 -6.97 -14.20
CA GLN A 116 10.62 -7.60 -14.51
C GLN A 116 10.52 -8.76 -15.51
N VAL A 117 9.42 -9.52 -15.48
CA VAL A 117 9.24 -10.76 -16.27
C VAL A 117 8.46 -10.53 -17.57
N LEU A 118 7.69 -9.45 -17.71
CA LEU A 118 6.78 -9.25 -18.85
C LEU A 118 7.10 -7.99 -19.71
N PRO A 119 8.24 -7.91 -20.41
CA PRO A 119 8.48 -6.82 -21.37
C PRO A 119 7.76 -6.99 -22.71
N ARG A 120 6.94 -8.05 -22.91
CA ARG A 120 6.39 -8.42 -24.24
C ARG A 120 4.92 -8.03 -24.40
N TRP A 121 4.65 -7.33 -25.52
CA TRP A 121 3.39 -6.69 -25.90
C TRP A 121 2.13 -7.59 -25.88
N TYR A 122 2.25 -8.89 -26.11
CA TYR A 122 1.09 -9.79 -26.25
C TYR A 122 0.41 -10.19 -24.91
N HIS A 123 1.03 -9.90 -23.76
CA HIS A 123 0.43 -10.20 -22.45
C HIS A 123 -0.64 -9.19 -22.01
N GLN A 124 -0.81 -8.09 -22.75
CA GLN A 124 -1.92 -7.15 -22.56
C GLN A 124 -3.29 -7.82 -22.75
N TRP A 125 -3.37 -8.90 -23.53
CA TRP A 125 -4.59 -9.70 -23.72
C TRP A 125 -5.10 -10.42 -22.46
N PHE A 126 -4.27 -10.54 -21.41
CA PHE A 126 -4.70 -11.06 -20.12
C PHE A 126 -4.98 -9.95 -19.11
N GLY A 127 -5.42 -8.76 -19.56
CA GLY A 127 -5.94 -7.68 -18.71
C GLY A 127 -4.88 -6.70 -18.19
N GLY A 128 -3.86 -6.39 -18.99
CA GLY A 128 -3.06 -5.19 -18.80
C GLY A 128 -3.88 -3.98 -19.25
N LYS A 129 -3.86 -2.87 -18.50
CA LYS A 129 -4.48 -1.64 -18.99
C LYS A 129 -3.70 -1.15 -20.21
N ALA A 130 -4.42 -0.91 -21.30
CA ALA A 130 -3.95 -0.11 -22.43
C ALA A 130 -3.58 1.31 -21.98
#